data_AF-A0A2V8DWF5-F1
#
_entry.id   AF-A0A2V8DWF5-F1
#
_cell.length_a   1.000
_cell.length_b   1.000
_cell.length_c   1.000
_cell.angle_alpha   90.00
_cell.angle_beta   90.00
_cell.angle_gamma   90.00
#
_symmetry.space_group_name_H-M   'P 1'
#
loop_
_entity.id
_entity.type
_entity.pdbx_description
1 polymer ?
#
loop_
_entity_poly.entity_id
_entity_poly.type
_entity_poly.pdbx_seq_one_letter_code
_entity_poly.pdbx_strand_id
1 'polypeptide(L)'
;MNSALLRHTWRLQRTKLAIVSIALTVWGFLLPVVYARFGSQFTTLMQSGLLPKPLVRFGGGDVFSLAGSIALGFIHPIAIILTSVFAVGFSAAAVAGERQRGTLEVALARPISRQVFYLSLL
;
A
#
# COMPACT_ATOMS: atom_id res chain seq x y z
N MET A 1 -4.59 -25.36 -3.02
CA MET A 1 -3.60 -24.51 -2.32
C MET A 1 -3.19 -25.19 -1.03
N ASN A 2 -1.91 -25.49 -0.82
CA ASN A 2 -1.44 -26.29 0.32
C ASN A 2 -1.51 -25.46 1.62
N SER A 3 -2.21 -25.96 2.65
CA SER A 3 -2.43 -25.26 3.92
C SER A 3 -1.13 -25.03 4.70
N ALA A 4 -0.14 -25.92 4.55
CA ALA A 4 1.18 -25.76 5.14
C ALA A 4 1.93 -24.56 4.54
N LEU A 5 1.86 -24.42 3.21
CA LEU A 5 2.49 -23.33 2.48
C LEU A 5 1.84 -21.98 2.82
N LEU A 6 0.50 -21.94 2.88
CA LEU A 6 -0.25 -20.77 3.33
C LEU A 6 0.15 -20.32 4.74
N ARG A 7 0.23 -21.26 5.70
CA ARG A 7 0.62 -20.96 7.09
C ARG A 7 2.06 -20.44 7.18
N HIS A 8 2.96 -21.00 6.37
CA HIS A 8 4.35 -20.56 6.32
C HIS A 8 4.46 -19.13 5.78
N THR A 9 3.85 -18.86 4.63
CA THR A 9 3.82 -17.53 4.01
C THR A 9 3.17 -16.49 4.92
N TRP A 10 2.04 -16.84 5.56
CA TRP A 10 1.38 -15.98 6.54
C TRP A 10 2.29 -15.61 7.71
N ARG A 11 2.98 -16.57 8.32
CA ARG A 11 3.89 -16.32 9.45
C ARG A 11 5.05 -15.40 9.09
N LEU A 12 5.58 -15.53 7.87
CA LEU A 12 6.68 -14.69 7.39
C LEU A 12 6.23 -13.26 7.07
N GLN A 13 5.01 -13.06 6.57
CA GLN A 13 4.55 -11.76 6.09
C GLN A 13 3.67 -11.00 7.07
N ARG A 14 3.10 -11.65 8.10
CA ARG A 14 2.14 -11.04 9.04
C ARG A 14 2.62 -9.72 9.64
N THR A 15 3.90 -9.59 9.99
CA THR A 15 4.42 -8.36 10.61
C THR A 15 4.46 -7.21 9.59
N LYS A 16 4.93 -7.48 8.37
CA LYS A 16 4.95 -6.48 7.29
C LYS A 16 3.54 -6.07 6.90
N LEU A 17 2.64 -7.05 6.79
CA LEU A 17 1.23 -6.81 6.50
C LEU A 17 0.58 -5.98 7.61
N ALA A 18 0.83 -6.29 8.88
CA ALA A 18 0.32 -5.50 10.00
C ALA A 18 0.82 -4.05 9.95
N ILE A 19 2.12 -3.83 9.70
CA ILE A 19 2.69 -2.48 9.58
C ILE A 19 2.03 -1.70 8.44
N VAL A 20 1.91 -2.30 7.25
CA VAL A 20 1.28 -1.65 6.09
C VAL A 20 -0.19 -1.38 6.33
N SER A 21 -0.93 -2.32 6.92
CA SER A 21 -2.36 -2.14 7.26
C SER A 21 -2.57 -1.03 8.29
N ILE A 22 -1.70 -0.92 9.30
CA ILE A 22 -1.74 0.18 10.27
C ILE A 22 -1.45 1.49 9.56
N ALA A 23 -0.41 1.56 8.72
CA ALA A 23 -0.07 2.76 7.98
C ALA A 23 -1.21 3.22 7.05
N LEU A 24 -1.85 2.28 6.34
CA LEU A 24 -3.03 2.56 5.50
C LEU A 24 -4.22 3.06 6.32
N THR A 25 -4.44 2.47 7.50
CA THR A 25 -5.51 2.92 8.40
C THR A 25 -5.24 4.34 8.89
N VAL A 26 -4.03 4.60 9.39
CA VAL A 26 -3.63 5.95 9.84
C VAL A 26 -3.76 6.95 8.70
N TRP A 27 -3.27 6.62 7.50
CA TRP A 27 -3.38 7.46 6.33
C TRP A 27 -4.85 7.73 5.93
N GLY A 28 -5.68 6.69 5.86
CA GLY A 28 -7.10 6.81 5.49
C GLY A 28 -7.90 7.64 6.48
N PHE A 29 -7.56 7.61 7.77
CA PHE A 29 -8.21 8.43 8.80
C PHE A 29 -7.64 9.85 8.89
N LEU A 30 -6.40 10.09 8.46
CA LEU A 30 -5.73 11.37 8.60
C LEU A 30 -6.53 12.50 7.93
N LEU A 31 -6.91 12.33 6.65
CA LEU A 31 -7.57 13.40 5.88
C LEU A 31 -8.99 13.71 6.37
N PRO A 32 -9.86 12.73 6.65
CA PRO A 32 -11.16 13.00 7.26
C PRO A 32 -11.05 13.68 8.63
N VAL A 33 -10.06 13.30 9.45
CA VAL A 33 -9.84 13.93 10.77
C VAL A 33 -9.38 15.38 10.62
N VAL A 34 -8.46 15.65 9.69
CA VAL A 34 -8.04 17.03 9.38
C VAL A 34 -9.23 17.84 8.89
N TYR A 35 -10.05 17.30 7.98
CA TYR A 35 -11.26 17.96 7.51
C TYR A 35 -12.25 18.25 8.66
N ALA A 36 -12.49 17.28 9.55
CA ALA A 36 -13.40 17.48 10.68
C ALA A 36 -12.93 18.58 11.66
N ARG A 37 -11.63 18.82 11.76
CA ARG A 37 -11.03 19.83 12.66
C ARG A 37 -10.91 21.22 12.00
N PHE A 38 -10.59 21.27 10.71
CA PHE A 38 -10.20 22.50 10.01
C PHE A 38 -11.11 22.85 8.82
N GLY A 39 -12.17 22.07 8.57
CA GLY A 39 -13.03 22.19 7.38
C GLY A 39 -13.65 23.57 7.21
N SER A 40 -14.07 24.23 8.29
CA SER A 40 -14.63 25.59 8.22
C SER A 40 -13.63 26.61 7.68
N GLN A 41 -12.35 26.51 8.07
CA GLN A 41 -11.28 27.39 7.61
C GLN A 41 -10.94 27.13 6.14
N PHE A 42 -10.98 25.86 5.70
CA PHE A 42 -10.79 25.51 4.30
C PHE A 42 -11.89 26.08 3.40
N THR A 43 -13.15 26.04 3.85
CA THR A 43 -14.27 26.65 3.12
C THR A 43 -14.08 28.16 2.97
N THR A 44 -13.63 28.85 4.02
CA THR A 44 -13.32 30.29 3.96
C THR A 44 -12.16 30.61 3.01
N LEU A 45 -11.09 29.80 3.02
CA LEU A 45 -9.96 29.91 2.09
C LEU A 45 -10.35 29.62 0.63
N MET A 46 -11.28 28.70 0.41
CA MET A 46 -11.80 28.41 -0.92
C MET A 46 -12.64 29.58 -1.45
N GLN A 47 -13.45 30.20 -0.60
CA GLN A 47 -14.26 31.37 -0.93
C GLN A 47 -13.41 32.63 -1.12
N SER A 48 -12.24 32.74 -0.48
CA SER A 48 -11.34 33.88 -0.64
C SER A 48 -10.63 33.94 -2.00
N GLY A 49 -10.72 32.88 -2.81
CA GLY A 49 -10.14 32.83 -4.16
C GLY A 49 -8.61 32.73 -4.20
N LEU A 50 -7.96 32.52 -3.06
CA LEU A 50 -6.50 32.40 -2.95
C LEU A 50 -5.96 31.08 -3.53
N LEU A 51 -6.81 30.04 -3.61
CA LEU A 51 -6.43 28.72 -4.11
C LEU A 51 -6.73 28.61 -5.61
N PRO A 52 -5.74 28.22 -6.45
CA PRO A 52 -5.97 27.94 -7.87
C PRO A 52 -7.05 26.87 -8.06
N LYS A 53 -8.05 27.14 -8.92
CA LYS A 53 -9.15 26.20 -9.22
C LYS A 53 -8.70 24.77 -9.58
N PRO A 54 -7.57 24.54 -10.31
CA PRO A 54 -7.09 23.18 -10.60
C PRO A 54 -6.72 22.39 -9.33
N LEU A 55 -6.20 23.07 -8.30
CA LEU A 55 -5.81 22.46 -7.03
C LEU A 55 -7.04 22.04 -6.22
N VAL A 56 -8.09 22.87 -6.23
CA VAL A 56 -9.36 22.58 -5.53
C VAL A 56 -10.14 21.43 -6.17
N ARG A 57 -9.92 21.17 -7.46
CA ARG A 57 -10.55 20.05 -8.19
C ARG A 57 -9.65 18.82 -8.34
N PHE A 58 -8.51 18.81 -7.66
CA PHE A 58 -7.58 17.70 -7.71
C PHE A 58 -8.28 16.42 -7.21
N GLY A 59 -8.33 15.38 -8.04
CA GLY A 59 -9.01 14.12 -7.69
C GLY A 59 -10.48 13.99 -8.06
N GLY A 60 -11.01 14.87 -8.92
CA GLY A 60 -12.34 14.68 -9.54
C GLY A 60 -13.52 15.27 -8.76
N GLY A 61 -13.24 16.03 -7.70
CA GLY A 61 -14.24 16.73 -6.89
C GLY A 61 -13.59 17.81 -6.03
N ASP A 62 -14.38 18.47 -5.18
CA ASP A 62 -13.84 19.42 -4.21
C ASP A 62 -13.06 18.68 -3.13
N VAL A 63 -11.73 18.81 -3.13
CA VAL A 63 -10.83 18.18 -2.14
C VAL A 63 -11.11 18.59 -0.70
N PHE A 64 -11.70 19.77 -0.51
CA PHE A 64 -12.09 20.27 0.81
C PHE A 64 -13.52 19.92 1.17
N SER A 65 -14.16 18.99 0.46
CA SER A 65 -15.39 18.35 0.91
C SER A 65 -15.09 17.04 1.64
N LEU A 66 -16.03 16.54 2.45
CA LEU A 66 -15.89 15.23 3.09
C LEU A 66 -15.63 14.12 2.05
N ALA A 67 -16.42 14.08 0.98
CA ALA A 67 -16.27 13.09 -0.09
C ALA A 67 -14.91 13.22 -0.81
N GLY A 68 -14.48 14.45 -1.10
CA GLY A 68 -13.18 14.71 -1.73
C GLY A 68 -12.01 14.37 -0.83
N SER A 69 -12.11 14.61 0.48
CA SER A 69 -11.05 14.24 1.44
C SER A 69 -10.87 12.72 1.54
N ILE A 70 -11.96 11.96 1.48
CA ILE A 70 -11.94 10.50 1.44
C ILE A 70 -11.36 10.03 0.10
N ALA A 71 -11.84 10.58 -1.03
CA ALA A 71 -11.35 10.23 -2.36
C ALA A 71 -9.84 10.51 -2.50
N LEU A 72 -9.37 11.67 -2.02
CA LEU A 72 -7.96 12.02 -1.99
C LEU A 72 -7.16 10.98 -1.20
N GLY A 73 -7.68 10.48 -0.08
CA GLY A 73 -7.06 9.40 0.69
C GLY A 73 -6.72 8.15 -0.15
N PHE A 74 -7.53 7.82 -1.16
CA PHE A 74 -7.29 6.65 -2.03
C PHE A 74 -6.36 6.94 -3.21
N ILE A 75 -6.49 8.11 -3.85
CA ILE A 75 -5.69 8.47 -5.03
C ILE A 75 -4.33 9.08 -4.67
N HIS A 76 -4.12 9.41 -3.40
CA HIS A 76 -2.88 10.04 -2.97
C HIS A 76 -1.68 9.11 -3.24
N PRO A 77 -0.53 9.64 -3.69
CA PRO A 77 0.67 8.83 -3.91
C PRO A 77 1.07 7.99 -2.71
N ILE A 78 0.83 8.46 -1.48
CA ILE A 78 1.10 7.70 -0.25
C ILE A 78 0.27 6.41 -0.19
N ALA A 79 -1.03 6.46 -0.48
CA ALA A 79 -1.86 5.26 -0.51
C ALA A 79 -1.44 4.28 -1.61
N ILE A 80 -1.08 4.81 -2.78
CA ILE A 80 -0.55 4.01 -3.90
C ILE A 80 0.77 3.34 -3.51
N ILE A 81 1.69 4.07 -2.87
CA ILE A 81 2.96 3.51 -2.41
C ILE A 81 2.72 2.43 -1.36
N LEU A 82 1.90 2.70 -0.34
CA LEU A 82 1.62 1.75 0.73
C LEU A 82 0.98 0.45 0.20
N THR A 83 0.04 0.55 -0.73
CA THR A 83 -0.55 -0.63 -1.39
C THR A 83 0.47 -1.35 -2.28
N SER A 84 1.32 -0.60 -2.99
CA SER A 84 2.39 -1.16 -3.83
C SER A 84 3.49 -1.86 -3.02
N VAL A 85 3.74 -1.47 -1.76
CA VAL A 85 4.70 -2.17 -0.88
C VAL A 85 4.32 -3.63 -0.73
N PHE A 86 3.02 -3.95 -0.62
CA PHE A 86 2.59 -5.33 -0.55
C PHE A 86 2.72 -6.02 -1.91
N ALA A 87 2.15 -5.43 -2.97
CA ALA A 87 2.15 -6.04 -4.31
C ALA A 87 3.56 -6.29 -4.85
N VAL A 88 4.44 -5.29 -4.77
CA VAL A 88 5.81 -5.37 -5.28
C VAL A 88 6.73 -6.04 -4.28
N GLY A 89 6.66 -5.64 -3.01
CA GLY A 89 7.58 -6.13 -1.98
C GLY A 89 7.38 -7.62 -1.68
N PHE A 90 6.15 -8.13 -1.73
CA PHE A 90 5.88 -9.56 -1.57
C PHE A 90 6.48 -10.36 -2.74
N SER A 91 6.15 -9.99 -3.97
CA SER A 91 6.63 -10.69 -5.18
C SER A 91 8.15 -10.63 -5.30
N ALA A 92 8.77 -9.47 -5.02
CA ALA A 92 10.21 -9.34 -5.02
C ALA A 92 10.87 -10.19 -3.92
N ALA A 93 10.29 -10.23 -2.71
CA ALA A 93 10.82 -11.03 -1.61
C ALA A 93 10.69 -12.55 -1.85
N ALA A 94 9.72 -13.01 -2.64
CA ALA A 94 9.57 -14.43 -2.96
C ALA A 94 10.80 -14.97 -3.71
N VAL A 95 11.42 -14.18 -4.59
CA VAL A 95 12.60 -14.62 -5.36
C VAL A 95 13.89 -14.09 -4.76
N ALA A 96 13.99 -12.77 -4.56
CA ALA A 96 15.20 -12.14 -4.05
C ALA A 96 15.45 -12.46 -2.57
N GLY A 97 14.38 -12.67 -1.79
CA GLY A 97 14.49 -13.03 -0.38
C GLY A 97 15.07 -14.41 -0.15
N GLU A 98 14.73 -15.39 -1.00
CA GLU A 98 15.30 -16.74 -0.94
C GLU A 98 16.80 -16.72 -1.31
N ARG A 99 17.17 -15.91 -2.31
CA ARG A 99 18.59 -15.68 -2.64
C ARG A 99 19.34 -15.02 -1.49
N GLN A 100 18.76 -14.00 -0.86
CA GLN A 100 19.40 -13.29 0.26
C GLN A 100 19.60 -14.20 1.49
N ARG A 101 18.70 -15.16 1.71
CA ARG A 101 18.76 -16.11 2.84
C ARG A 101 19.65 -17.32 2.56
N GLY A 102 20.18 -17.47 1.35
CA GLY A 102 20.94 -18.65 0.93
C GLY A 102 20.08 -19.90 0.70
N THR A 103 18.74 -19.78 0.78
CA THR A 103 17.83 -20.93 0.65
C THR A 103 17.64 -21.33 -0.81
N LEU A 104 17.78 -20.38 -1.73
CA LEU A 104 17.73 -20.64 -3.17
C LEU A 104 18.83 -21.62 -3.60
N GLU A 105 20.05 -21.40 -3.14
CA GLU A 105 21.23 -22.21 -3.45
C GLU A 105 21.07 -23.63 -2.89
N VAL A 106 20.54 -23.77 -1.68
CA VAL A 106 20.26 -25.06 -1.05
C VAL A 106 19.15 -25.82 -1.77
N ALA A 107 18.09 -25.14 -2.20
CA ALA A 107 16.99 -25.75 -2.94
C ALA A 107 17.46 -26.27 -4.31
N LEU A 108 18.26 -25.46 -5.02
CA LEU A 108 18.79 -25.78 -6.35
C LEU A 108 19.98 -26.75 -6.32
N ALA A 109 20.49 -27.13 -5.14
CA ALA A 109 21.47 -28.22 -5.01
C ALA A 109 20.86 -29.59 -5.35
N ARG A 110 19.53 -29.71 -5.26
CA ARG A 110 18.79 -30.89 -5.71
C ARG A 110 18.52 -30.77 -7.23
N PRO A 111 18.38 -31.89 -7.96
CA PRO A 111 18.09 -31.88 -9.39
C PRO A 111 16.62 -31.50 -9.66
N ILE A 112 16.25 -30.26 -9.30
CA ILE A 112 14.94 -29.65 -9.55
C ILE A 112 15.06 -28.67 -10.72
N SER A 113 14.05 -28.65 -11.60
CA SER A 113 13.98 -27.66 -12.67
C SER A 113 13.79 -26.25 -12.09
N ARG A 114 14.59 -25.29 -12.57
CA ARG A 114 14.47 -23.87 -12.18
C ARG A 114 13.08 -23.29 -12.49
N GLN A 115 12.49 -23.70 -13.61
CA GLN A 115 11.16 -23.23 -14.02
C GLN A 115 10.08 -23.70 -13.04
N VAL A 116 10.11 -24.98 -12.66
CA VAL A 116 9.18 -25.56 -11.67
C VAL A 116 9.33 -24.87 -10.32
N PHE A 117 10.57 -24.56 -9.92
CA PHE A 117 10.84 -23.85 -8.67
C PHE A 117 10.26 -22.42 -8.69
N TYR A 118 10.51 -21.63 -9.74
CA TYR A 118 9.95 -20.26 -9.83
C TYR A 118 8.42 -20.25 -9.92
N LEU A 119 7.82 -21.21 -10.62
CA LEU A 119 6.35 -21.36 -10.66
C LEU A 119 5.76 -21.74 -9.29
N SER A 120 6.55 -22.33 -8.39
CA SER A 120 6.11 -22.65 -7.03
C SER A 120 6.20 -21.47 -6.05
N LEU A 121 6.90 -20.40 -6.44
CA LEU A 121 7.09 -19.18 -5.64
C LEU A 121 6.03 -18.10 -5.92
N LEU A 122 5.32 -18.19 -7.06
CA LEU A 122 4.23 -17.31 -7.48
C LEU A 122 2.87 -17.87 -7.06
#